data_AF-A0AAD1GZX7-F1
#
_entry.id   AF-A0AAD1GZX7-F1
#
_cell.length_a   1.000
_cell.length_b   1.000
_cell.length_c   1.000
_cell.angle_alpha   90.00
_cell.angle_beta   90.00
_cell.angle_gamma   90.00
#
_symmetry.space_group_name_H-M   'P 1'
#
loop_
_entity.id
_entity.type
_entity.pdbx_description
1 polymer ?
#
loop_
_entity_poly.entity_id
_entity_poly.type
_entity_poly.pdbx_seq_one_letter_code
_entity_poly.pdbx_strand_id
1 'polypeptide(L)'
;MHFPAGMRMAHWPAVLSGRDLDDVSSCVGVDGVWYAGSHGFELIGLDGAHQQNEEALGAVATSFERVAAERRERFRAIGRVTLEHKRFAVAVHYRNATEERVDTVVASVHGVGKRDEPSPEAWCKKPLIRATLRDAV
;
A
#
# COMPACT_ATOMS: atom_id res chain seq x y z
N MET A 1 -5.30 28.09 -16.75
CA MET A 1 -5.93 28.37 -15.44
C MET A 1 -5.59 29.82 -15.08
N HIS A 2 -6.57 30.72 -15.09
CA HIS A 2 -6.39 32.12 -14.69
C HIS A 2 -6.97 32.27 -13.29
N PHE A 3 -6.13 32.63 -12.33
CA PHE A 3 -6.57 32.93 -10.96
C PHE A 3 -6.74 34.45 -10.84
N PRO A 4 -7.94 34.96 -10.49
CA PRO A 4 -8.17 36.39 -10.30
C PRO A 4 -7.39 36.91 -9.07
N ALA A 5 -6.88 38.14 -9.17
CA ALA A 5 -6.12 38.79 -8.11
C ALA A 5 -7.00 39.03 -6.87
N GLY A 6 -6.54 38.54 -5.70
CA GLY A 6 -7.21 38.72 -4.40
C GLY A 6 -7.45 37.43 -3.60
N MET A 7 -7.16 36.25 -4.17
CA MET A 7 -7.31 34.98 -3.46
C MET A 7 -6.18 34.82 -2.43
N ARG A 8 -6.52 34.78 -1.13
CA ARG A 8 -5.58 34.34 -0.08
C ARG A 8 -5.14 32.92 -0.43
N MET A 9 -3.86 32.62 -0.29
CA MET A 9 -3.34 31.25 -0.43
C MET A 9 -4.10 30.34 0.55
N ALA A 10 -5.07 29.60 0.02
CA ALA A 10 -5.76 28.57 0.77
C ALA A 10 -4.85 27.34 0.79
N HIS A 11 -4.21 27.09 1.93
CA HIS A 11 -3.49 25.84 2.14
C HIS A 11 -4.50 24.79 2.59
N TRP A 12 -4.63 23.73 1.81
CA TRP A 12 -5.44 22.58 2.22
C TRP A 12 -4.57 21.54 2.92
N PRO A 13 -4.89 21.18 4.17
CA PRO A 13 -4.22 20.08 4.84
C PRO A 13 -4.55 18.75 4.15
N ALA A 14 -3.59 17.84 4.18
CA ALA A 14 -3.71 16.50 3.63
C ALA A 14 -3.12 15.48 4.61
N VAL A 15 -3.76 14.32 4.70
CA VAL A 15 -3.29 13.14 5.43
C VAL A 15 -2.76 12.15 4.42
N LEU A 16 -1.48 11.80 4.52
CA LEU A 16 -0.84 10.79 3.67
C LEU A 16 -0.49 9.57 4.53
N SER A 17 -0.93 8.39 4.11
CA SER A 17 -0.74 7.15 4.87
C SER A 17 -0.48 5.93 3.99
N GLY A 18 0.25 4.96 4.54
CA GLY A 18 0.39 3.61 3.98
C GLY A 18 -0.75 2.66 4.35
N ARG A 19 -1.71 3.12 5.15
CA ARG A 19 -2.98 2.42 5.43
C ARG A 19 -3.94 2.58 4.26
N ASP A 20 -4.84 1.63 4.09
CA ASP A 20 -5.93 1.70 3.10
C ASP A 20 -6.78 2.96 3.37
N LEU A 21 -7.39 3.53 2.33
CA LEU A 21 -8.07 4.84 2.43
C LEU A 21 -9.17 4.85 3.50
N ASP A 22 -9.95 3.78 3.60
CA ASP A 22 -11.02 3.64 4.59
C ASP A 22 -10.50 3.53 6.03
N ASP A 23 -9.34 2.88 6.22
CA ASP A 23 -8.69 2.75 7.54
C ASP A 23 -8.15 4.10 8.01
N VAL A 24 -7.43 4.83 7.15
CA VAL A 24 -6.89 6.15 7.53
C VAL A 24 -7.99 7.20 7.72
N SER A 25 -9.03 7.20 6.88
CA SER A 25 -10.15 8.14 7.00
C SER A 25 -10.93 7.90 8.30
N SER A 26 -11.21 6.64 8.64
CA SER A 26 -11.87 6.27 9.89
C SER A 26 -11.01 6.55 11.14
N CYS A 27 -9.69 6.35 11.05
CA CYS A 27 -8.78 6.59 12.16
C CYS A 27 -8.61 8.08 12.50
N VAL A 28 -8.58 8.95 11.48
CA VAL A 28 -8.40 10.40 11.69
C VAL A 28 -9.73 11.10 11.90
N GLY A 29 -10.75 10.79 11.10
CA GLY A 29 -12.13 11.28 11.31
C GLY A 29 -12.28 12.80 11.24
N VAL A 30 -11.45 13.49 10.45
CA VAL A 30 -11.51 14.95 10.28
C VAL A 30 -12.03 15.29 8.88
N ASP A 31 -13.05 16.15 8.83
CA ASP A 31 -13.59 16.69 7.58
C ASP A 31 -12.75 17.85 7.03
N GLY A 32 -12.92 18.16 5.75
CA GLY A 32 -12.28 19.33 5.12
C GLY A 32 -10.76 19.17 4.88
N VAL A 33 -10.27 17.94 4.87
CA VAL A 33 -8.88 17.59 4.56
C VAL A 33 -8.85 16.59 3.40
N TRP A 34 -7.76 16.58 2.65
CA TRP A 34 -7.51 15.51 1.69
C TRP A 34 -7.03 14.26 2.41
N TYR A 35 -7.45 13.09 1.95
CA TYR A 35 -6.88 11.82 2.39
C TYR A 35 -6.24 11.12 1.20
N ALA A 36 -5.02 10.62 1.39
CA ALA A 36 -4.35 9.71 0.47
C ALA A 36 -3.94 8.44 1.22
N GLY A 37 -4.57 7.33 0.85
CA GLY A 37 -4.34 5.99 1.40
C GLY A 37 -3.46 5.15 0.48
N SER A 38 -3.12 3.95 0.93
CA SER A 38 -2.37 2.95 0.18
C SER A 38 -1.09 3.52 -0.46
N HIS A 39 -0.32 4.32 0.29
CA HIS A 39 0.89 5.00 -0.20
C HIS A 39 0.64 5.99 -1.36
N GLY A 40 -0.59 6.50 -1.48
CA GLY A 40 -0.98 7.47 -2.51
C GLY A 40 -1.61 6.84 -3.75
N PHE A 41 -1.90 5.53 -3.76
CA PHE A 41 -2.60 4.87 -4.86
C PHE A 41 -4.09 5.20 -4.93
N GLU A 42 -4.65 5.74 -3.85
CA GLU A 42 -6.04 6.18 -3.77
C GLU A 42 -6.14 7.42 -2.87
N LEU A 43 -7.06 8.31 -3.22
CA LEU A 43 -7.28 9.55 -2.48
C LEU A 43 -8.73 10.02 -2.59
N ILE A 44 -9.20 10.73 -1.57
CA ILE A 44 -10.47 11.44 -1.60
C ILE A 44 -10.25 12.94 -1.46
N GLY A 45 -10.86 13.69 -2.38
CA GLY A 45 -10.87 15.14 -2.39
C GLY A 45 -11.86 15.73 -1.40
N LEU A 46 -11.80 17.04 -1.27
CA LEU A 46 -12.65 17.83 -0.37
C LEU A 46 -14.12 17.84 -0.80
N ASP A 47 -14.34 17.63 -2.10
CA ASP A 47 -15.65 17.45 -2.72
C ASP A 47 -16.16 16.01 -2.57
N GLY A 48 -15.42 15.14 -1.88
CA GLY A 48 -15.70 13.73 -1.75
C GLY A 48 -15.35 12.91 -3.00
N ALA A 49 -14.73 13.51 -4.02
CA ALA A 49 -14.35 12.78 -5.22
C ALA A 49 -13.23 11.80 -4.90
N HIS A 50 -13.49 10.51 -5.11
CA HIS A 50 -12.50 9.45 -4.97
C HIS A 50 -11.73 9.27 -6.29
N GLN A 51 -10.41 9.28 -6.20
CA GLN A 51 -9.51 8.99 -7.30
C GLN A 51 -8.58 7.84 -6.91
N GLN A 52 -8.24 7.02 -7.89
CA GLN A 52 -7.37 5.86 -7.68
C GLN A 52 -6.50 5.58 -8.90
N ASN A 53 -5.41 4.86 -8.68
CA ASN A 53 -4.51 4.43 -9.74
C ASN A 53 -5.01 3.11 -10.37
N GLU A 54 -5.70 3.22 -11.50
CA GLU A 54 -6.23 2.07 -12.25
C GLU A 54 -5.13 1.14 -12.78
N GLU A 55 -3.95 1.67 -13.15
CA GLU A 55 -2.80 0.87 -13.60
C GLU A 55 -2.30 -0.03 -12.46
N ALA A 56 -2.18 0.53 -11.26
CA ALA A 56 -1.78 -0.21 -10.07
C ALA A 56 -2.83 -1.27 -9.69
N LEU A 57 -4.13 -0.94 -9.78
CA LEU A 57 -5.21 -1.89 -9.50
C LEU A 57 -5.20 -3.08 -10.49
N GLY A 58 -5.02 -2.81 -11.77
CA GLY A 58 -4.89 -3.85 -12.80
C GLY A 58 -3.67 -4.75 -12.59
N ALA A 59 -2.55 -4.18 -12.14
CA ALA A 59 -1.34 -4.94 -11.82
C ALA A 59 -1.54 -5.87 -10.61
N VAL A 60 -2.29 -5.43 -9.58
CA VAL A 60 -2.69 -6.27 -8.44
C VAL A 60 -3.49 -7.47 -8.93
N ALA A 61 -4.57 -7.22 -9.68
CA ALA A 61 -5.47 -8.27 -10.14
C ALA A 61 -4.77 -9.31 -11.03
N THR A 62 -3.84 -8.90 -11.89
CA THR A 62 -3.29 -9.80 -12.92
C THR A 62 -2.10 -10.61 -12.43
N SER A 63 -1.18 -9.98 -11.70
CA SER A 63 0.14 -10.56 -11.40
C SER A 63 0.33 -10.88 -9.93
N PHE A 64 -0.33 -10.11 -9.08
CA PHE A 64 0.01 -10.04 -7.67
C PHE A 64 -0.76 -11.06 -6.84
N GLU A 65 -2.05 -11.28 -7.16
CA GLU A 65 -2.84 -12.35 -6.53
C GLU A 65 -2.22 -13.73 -6.80
N ARG A 66 -1.75 -13.98 -8.02
CA ARG A 66 -1.10 -15.25 -8.38
C ARG A 66 0.19 -15.46 -7.59
N VAL A 67 1.05 -14.44 -7.51
CA VAL A 67 2.30 -14.52 -6.75
C VAL A 67 2.02 -14.66 -5.25
N ALA A 68 1.02 -13.95 -4.73
CA ALA A 68 0.59 -14.09 -3.34
C ALA A 68 0.04 -15.50 -3.06
N ALA A 69 -0.74 -16.09 -3.97
CA ALA A 69 -1.28 -17.44 -3.84
C ALA A 69 -0.17 -18.51 -3.86
N GLU A 70 0.74 -18.46 -4.83
CA GLU A 70 1.91 -19.36 -4.91
C GLU A 70 2.78 -19.28 -3.64
N ARG A 71 2.95 -18.07 -3.09
CA ARG A 71 3.78 -17.83 -1.91
C ARG A 71 3.04 -18.08 -0.60
N ARG A 72 1.72 -18.04 -0.58
CA ARG A 72 0.90 -18.35 0.61
C ARG A 72 1.18 -19.75 1.13
N GLU A 73 1.36 -20.72 0.25
CA GLU A 73 1.72 -22.08 0.65
C GLU A 73 3.13 -22.13 1.26
N ARG A 74 4.08 -21.41 0.68
CA ARG A 74 5.44 -21.27 1.22
C ARG A 74 5.47 -20.56 2.57
N PHE A 75 4.66 -19.52 2.77
CA PHE A 75 4.57 -18.80 4.04
C PHE A 75 3.82 -19.59 5.11
N ARG A 76 2.83 -20.42 4.74
CA ARG A 76 2.17 -21.35 5.68
C ARG A 76 3.16 -22.35 6.29
N ALA A 77 4.14 -22.81 5.52
CA ALA A 77 5.21 -23.68 6.02
C ALA A 77 6.14 -22.96 7.02
N ILE A 78 6.25 -21.64 6.93
CA ILE A 78 6.98 -20.79 7.86
C ILE A 78 6.02 -20.40 8.98
N GLY A 79 5.78 -21.31 9.92
CA GLY A 79 4.80 -21.10 10.99
C GLY A 79 4.95 -19.73 11.69
N ARG A 80 3.81 -19.12 12.05
CA ARG A 80 3.65 -17.79 12.65
C ARG A 80 3.92 -16.59 11.72
N VAL A 81 3.81 -16.80 10.41
CA VAL A 81 3.73 -15.74 9.38
C VAL A 81 2.30 -15.62 8.86
N THR A 82 1.80 -14.40 8.71
CA THR A 82 0.46 -14.14 8.15
C THR A 82 0.55 -13.26 6.92
N LEU A 83 -0.33 -13.51 5.95
CA LEU A 83 -0.50 -12.65 4.79
C LEU A 83 -1.79 -11.85 4.92
N GLU A 84 -1.67 -10.53 4.88
CA GLU A 84 -2.79 -9.60 4.78
C GLU A 84 -2.90 -9.10 3.34
N HIS A 85 -4.06 -9.27 2.74
CA HIS A 85 -4.36 -8.71 1.43
C HIS A 85 -4.89 -7.29 1.60
N LYS A 86 -4.24 -6.33 0.95
CA LYS A 86 -4.63 -4.93 0.89
C LYS A 86 -5.02 -4.56 -0.52
N ARG A 87 -5.74 -3.45 -0.67
CA ARG A 87 -6.25 -3.01 -1.97
C ARG A 87 -5.16 -2.87 -3.05
N PHE A 88 -3.98 -2.35 -2.67
CA PHE A 88 -2.85 -2.12 -3.57
C PHE A 88 -1.57 -2.86 -3.15
N ALA A 89 -1.66 -3.81 -2.21
CA ALA A 89 -0.50 -4.45 -1.62
C ALA A 89 -0.84 -5.80 -0.98
N VAL A 90 0.19 -6.58 -0.67
CA VAL A 90 0.10 -7.74 0.23
C VAL A 90 1.16 -7.52 1.29
N ALA A 91 0.70 -7.48 2.53
CA ALA A 91 1.57 -7.35 3.68
C ALA A 91 1.90 -8.75 4.23
N VAL A 92 3.19 -9.00 4.43
CA VAL A 92 3.67 -10.23 5.09
C VAL A 92 4.03 -9.88 6.53
N HIS A 93 3.24 -10.38 7.47
CA HIS A 93 3.41 -10.19 8.91
C HIS A 93 4.26 -11.30 9.49
N TYR A 94 5.43 -10.96 10.02
CA TYR A 94 6.39 -11.93 10.54
C TYR A 94 6.86 -11.62 11.96
N ARG A 95 6.17 -10.72 12.68
CA ARG A 95 6.52 -10.34 14.06
C ARG A 95 6.58 -11.56 15.00
N ASN A 96 5.71 -12.54 14.76
CA ASN A 96 5.63 -13.76 15.56
C ASN A 96 6.47 -14.91 15.00
N ALA A 97 7.17 -14.71 13.88
CA ALA A 97 8.10 -15.70 13.35
C ALA A 97 9.29 -15.85 14.32
N THR A 98 9.89 -17.04 14.34
CA THR A 98 11.14 -17.23 15.10
C THR A 98 12.26 -16.44 14.41
N GLU A 99 13.26 -16.00 15.18
CA GLU A 99 14.35 -15.15 14.69
C GLU A 99 15.10 -15.80 13.51
N GLU A 100 15.28 -17.11 13.54
CA GLU A 100 15.95 -17.89 12.48
C GLU A 100 15.15 -17.91 11.16
N ARG A 101 13.86 -17.60 11.21
CA ARG A 101 12.97 -17.61 10.05
C ARG A 101 12.79 -16.22 9.43
N VAL A 102 13.15 -15.15 10.13
CA VAL A 102 13.00 -13.76 9.63
C VAL A 102 13.70 -13.58 8.30
N ASP A 103 14.96 -14.00 8.18
CA ASP A 103 15.74 -13.89 6.95
C ASP A 103 15.10 -14.67 5.79
N THR A 104 14.53 -15.84 6.08
CA THR A 104 13.83 -16.66 5.07
C THR A 104 12.56 -15.97 4.58
N VAL A 105 11.83 -15.28 5.47
CA VAL A 105 10.64 -14.50 5.10
C VAL A 105 11.02 -13.31 4.23
N VAL A 106 11.99 -12.52 4.69
CA VAL A 106 12.48 -11.32 4.00
C VAL A 106 13.02 -11.69 2.62
N ALA A 107 13.84 -12.73 2.50
CA ALA A 107 14.33 -13.23 1.22
C ALA A 107 13.19 -13.71 0.30
N SER A 108 12.16 -14.36 0.85
CA SER A 108 11.00 -14.81 0.08
C SER A 108 10.18 -13.64 -0.48
N VAL A 109 10.12 -12.51 0.23
CA VAL A 109 9.47 -11.26 -0.23
C VAL A 109 10.32 -10.55 -1.29
N HIS A 110 11.62 -10.38 -1.07
CA HIS A 110 12.51 -9.71 -2.03
C HIS A 110 12.65 -10.46 -3.36
N GLY A 111 12.52 -11.79 -3.35
CA GLY A 111 12.47 -12.60 -4.57
C GLY A 111 11.32 -12.24 -5.51
N VAL A 112 10.31 -11.50 -5.05
CA VAL A 112 9.17 -11.05 -5.88
C VAL A 112 9.46 -9.72 -6.58
N GLY A 113 10.21 -8.81 -5.96
CA GLY A 113 10.45 -7.46 -6.48
C GLY A 113 11.48 -7.37 -7.63
N LYS A 114 12.27 -8.41 -7.86
CA LYS A 114 13.41 -8.38 -8.82
C LYS A 114 13.05 -8.62 -10.29
N ARG A 115 11.77 -8.80 -10.64
CA ARG A 115 11.39 -9.01 -12.04
C ARG A 115 11.18 -7.73 -12.85
N ASP A 116 11.02 -6.57 -12.20
CA ASP A 116 10.77 -5.31 -12.91
C ASP A 116 11.42 -4.11 -12.20
N GLU A 117 12.62 -3.68 -12.61
CA GLU A 117 13.24 -2.43 -12.14
C GLU A 117 12.66 -1.20 -12.87
N PRO A 118 12.22 -0.13 -12.18
CA PRO A 118 11.71 1.07 -12.83
C PRO A 118 12.75 2.20 -12.93
N SER A 119 12.52 3.09 -13.90
CA SER A 119 13.26 4.33 -14.11
C SER A 119 13.04 5.34 -12.94
N PRO A 120 13.99 6.26 -12.69
CA PRO A 120 13.98 7.20 -11.56
C PRO A 120 12.76 8.14 -11.47
N GLU A 121 11.95 8.26 -12.53
CA GLU A 121 10.77 9.14 -12.58
C GLU A 121 9.47 8.45 -12.09
N ALA A 122 9.51 7.15 -11.75
CA ALA A 122 8.32 6.30 -11.58
C ALA A 122 8.03 5.87 -10.12
N TRP A 123 8.10 6.80 -9.16
CA TRP A 123 7.93 6.50 -7.72
C TRP A 123 6.52 6.00 -7.31
N CYS A 124 5.50 6.09 -8.16
CA CYS A 124 4.10 5.73 -7.85
C CYS A 124 3.45 4.87 -8.95
N LYS A 125 4.06 3.74 -9.33
CA LYS A 125 3.49 2.90 -10.40
C LYS A 125 3.33 1.40 -10.12
N LYS A 126 3.85 0.87 -9.00
CA LYS A 126 3.79 -0.57 -8.76
C LYS A 126 3.12 -0.92 -7.44
N PRO A 127 2.11 -1.81 -7.44
CA PRO A 127 1.66 -2.42 -6.20
C PRO A 127 2.80 -3.16 -5.52
N LEU A 128 2.83 -3.13 -4.18
CA LEU A 128 4.00 -3.52 -3.40
C LEU A 128 3.73 -4.75 -2.55
N ILE A 129 4.53 -5.81 -2.70
CA ILE A 129 4.63 -6.83 -1.63
C ILE A 129 5.62 -6.29 -0.62
N ARG A 130 5.13 -6.08 0.61
CA ARG A 130 5.94 -5.52 1.69
C ARG A 130 5.97 -6.49 2.87
N ALA A 131 7.16 -6.77 3.38
CA ALA A 131 7.33 -7.41 4.67
C ALA A 131 7.12 -6.33 5.76
N THR A 132 6.20 -6.56 6.70
CA THR A 132 5.91 -5.62 7.78
C THR A 132 5.89 -6.32 9.13
N LEU A 133 6.39 -5.62 10.15
CA LEU A 133 6.25 -6.03 11.54
C LEU A 133 4.88 -5.59 12.06
N ARG A 134 3.85 -6.41 11.90
CA ARG A 134 2.53 -6.21 12.54
C ARG A 134 2.02 -7.54 13.09
N ASP A 135 1.19 -7.45 14.12
CA ASP A 135 0.42 -8.60 14.60
C ASP A 135 -0.69 -8.88 13.58
N ALA A 136 -0.79 -10.13 13.14
CA ALA A 136 -2.03 -10.59 12.55
C ALA A 136 -3.06 -10.68 13.66
N VAL A 137 -4.15 -9.93 13.52
CA VAL A 137 -5.33 -10.05 14.38
C VAL A 137 -5.92 -11.45 14.23
#